data_AF-N1Q2I1-F1
#
_entry.id   AF-N1Q2I1-F1
#
_cell.length_a   1.000
_cell.length_b   1.000
_cell.length_c   1.000
_cell.angle_alpha   90.00
_cell.angle_beta   90.00
_cell.angle_gamma   90.00
#
_symmetry.space_group_name_H-M   'P 1'
#
loop_
_entity.id
_entity.type
_entity.pdbx_description
1 polymer ?
#
loop_
_entity_poly.entity_id
_entity_poly.type
_entity_poly.pdbx_seq_one_letter_code
_entity_poly.pdbx_strand_id
1 'polypeptide(L)'
;LPRVANPSFWSSLVPSFLRRPANKAEAARRAEIRDAGAEERRTGLIFLFLGILVGSNAINIIGIRREMLNFTRQTDAKLELLREVVQKVKNGEDVDVKKALGTGDLEQEKEWEQVMQELESTDMLWEGRKKRDAKRAAKAEERRLKDEE
;
A
#
# COMPACT_ATOMS: atom_id res chain seq x y z
N LEU A 1 -26.76 58.93 17.28
CA LEU A 1 -26.78 57.61 16.62
C LEU A 1 -26.32 56.55 17.63
N PRO A 2 -27.01 55.39 17.73
CA PRO A 2 -26.65 54.34 18.68
C PRO A 2 -25.27 53.73 18.36
N ARG A 3 -24.48 53.43 19.40
CA ARG A 3 -23.09 52.94 19.29
C ARG A 3 -22.93 51.66 18.47
N VAL A 4 -23.99 50.88 18.33
CA VAL A 4 -24.02 49.61 17.57
C VAL A 4 -23.94 49.81 16.06
N ALA A 5 -24.30 51.00 15.57
CA ALA A 5 -24.19 51.37 14.16
C ALA A 5 -22.77 51.84 13.78
N ASN A 6 -21.83 51.92 14.73
CA ASN A 6 -20.46 52.34 14.48
C ASN A 6 -19.59 51.13 14.05
N PRO A 7 -18.99 51.14 12.84
CA PRO A 7 -18.13 50.05 12.36
C PRO A 7 -16.95 49.72 13.29
N SER A 8 -16.46 50.71 14.04
CA SER A 8 -15.34 50.52 14.98
C SER A 8 -15.67 49.56 16.13
N PHE A 9 -16.93 49.49 16.57
CA PHE A 9 -17.39 48.55 17.61
C PHE A 9 -17.32 47.08 17.16
N TRP A 10 -17.68 46.80 15.91
CA TRP A 10 -17.56 45.45 15.35
C TRP A 10 -16.10 45.07 15.05
N SER A 11 -15.26 46.06 14.73
CA SER A 11 -13.83 45.82 14.48
C SER A 11 -13.04 45.44 15.75
N SER A 12 -13.49 45.87 16.93
CA SER A 12 -12.83 45.55 18.21
C SER A 12 -13.12 44.14 18.70
N LEU A 13 -14.22 43.53 18.26
CA LEU A 13 -14.59 42.15 18.57
C LEU A 13 -13.82 41.11 17.75
N VAL A 14 -13.26 41.49 16.60
CA VAL A 14 -12.44 40.59 15.77
C VAL A 14 -11.03 40.48 16.39
N PRO A 15 -10.50 39.26 16.61
CA PRO A 15 -9.13 39.06 17.09
C PRO A 15 -8.08 39.70 16.17
N SER A 16 -6.99 40.20 16.75
CA SER A 16 -5.96 40.98 16.03
C SER A 16 -5.36 40.24 14.82
N PHE A 17 -5.26 38.92 14.87
CA PHE A 17 -4.73 38.08 13.78
C PHE A 17 -5.69 37.91 12.59
N LEU A 18 -7.00 38.16 12.78
CA LEU A 18 -8.02 38.11 11.72
C LEU A 18 -8.36 39.50 11.16
N ARG A 19 -7.92 40.58 11.81
CA ARG A 19 -8.15 41.95 11.33
C ARG A 19 -7.34 42.21 10.05
N ARG A 20 -7.97 42.85 9.06
CA ARG A 20 -7.27 43.36 7.87
C ARG A 20 -6.19 44.37 8.29
N PRO A 21 -5.00 44.34 7.66
CA PRO A 21 -3.95 45.30 7.96
C PRO A 21 -4.42 46.71 7.61
N ALA A 22 -4.19 47.67 8.51
CA ALA A 22 -4.65 49.04 8.31
C ALA A 22 -3.82 49.76 7.24
N ASN A 23 -2.54 49.42 7.13
CA ASN A 23 -1.58 50.04 6.21
C ASN A 23 -0.77 48.99 5.45
N LYS A 24 -0.29 49.36 4.26
CA LYS A 24 0.60 48.50 3.43
C LYS A 24 1.87 48.09 4.19
N ALA A 25 2.41 48.95 5.03
CA ALA A 25 3.56 48.65 5.89
C ALA A 25 3.26 47.59 6.96
N GLU A 26 2.05 47.60 7.53
CA GLU A 26 1.62 46.59 8.50
C GLU A 26 1.36 45.24 7.82
N ALA A 27 0.81 45.26 6.60
CA ALA A 27 0.64 44.06 5.77
C ALA A 27 2.00 43.42 5.43
N ALA A 28 2.99 44.24 5.06
CA ALA A 28 4.35 43.79 4.75
C ALA A 28 5.03 43.17 5.99
N ARG A 29 4.93 43.82 7.15
CA ARG A 29 5.50 43.29 8.40
C ARG A 29 4.87 41.95 8.83
N ARG A 30 3.55 41.79 8.64
CA ARG A 30 2.86 40.52 8.93
C ARG A 30 3.25 39.42 7.93
N ALA A 31 3.46 39.77 6.66
CA ALA A 31 3.96 38.83 5.66
C ALA A 31 5.39 38.38 5.99
N GLU A 32 6.27 39.31 6.37
CA GLU A 32 7.65 39.02 6.77
C GLU A 32 7.73 38.10 7.99
N ILE A 33 6.90 38.34 9.03
CA ILE A 33 6.79 37.45 10.20
C ILE A 33 6.25 36.06 9.82
N ARG A 34 5.33 36.00 8.85
CA ARG A 34 4.79 34.73 8.36
C ARG A 34 5.82 33.99 7.52
N ASP A 35 6.61 34.69 6.73
CA ASP A 35 7.59 34.11 5.82
C ASP A 35 8.89 33.74 6.57
N ALA A 36 9.16 34.37 7.72
CA ALA A 36 10.18 33.94 8.66
C ALA A 36 9.97 32.48 9.08
N GLY A 37 10.96 31.63 8.78
CA GLY A 37 10.91 30.18 9.04
C GLY A 37 9.95 29.39 8.13
N ALA A 38 9.44 29.96 7.03
CA ALA A 38 8.61 29.23 6.06
C ALA A 38 9.39 28.09 5.37
N GLU A 39 10.66 28.33 5.01
CA GLU A 39 11.53 27.33 4.40
C GLU A 39 11.89 26.20 5.37
N GLU A 40 12.18 26.52 6.64
CA GLU A 40 12.42 25.51 7.69
C GLU A 40 11.18 24.66 7.94
N ARG A 41 9.98 25.27 7.98
CA ARG A 41 8.72 24.52 8.10
C ARG A 41 8.44 23.65 6.88
N ARG A 42 8.69 24.16 5.66
CA ARG A 42 8.55 23.37 4.43
C ARG A 42 9.51 22.18 4.43
N THR A 43 10.74 22.40 4.86
CA THR A 43 11.76 21.34 5.00
C THR A 43 11.36 20.31 6.06
N GLY A 44 10.90 20.76 7.22
CA GLY A 44 10.36 19.88 8.28
C GLY A 44 9.16 19.07 7.81
N LEU A 45 8.26 19.65 7.01
CA LEU A 45 7.14 18.95 6.39
C LEU A 45 7.62 17.88 5.40
N ILE A 46 8.65 18.16 4.58
CA ILE A 46 9.24 17.16 3.69
C ILE A 46 9.76 15.96 4.51
N PHE A 47 10.52 16.21 5.59
CA PHE A 47 11.01 15.13 6.45
C PHE A 47 9.90 14.38 7.17
N LEU A 48 8.84 15.08 7.60
CA LEU A 48 7.65 14.47 8.20
C LEU A 48 6.98 13.51 7.21
N PHE A 49 6.73 13.96 5.97
CA PHE A 49 6.13 13.11 4.94
C PHE A 49 7.04 11.94 4.55
N LEU A 50 8.36 12.14 4.46
CA LEU A 50 9.31 11.05 4.21
C LEU A 50 9.29 10.02 5.35
N GLY A 51 9.26 10.47 6.61
CA GLY A 51 9.16 9.59 7.78
C GLY A 51 7.85 8.79 7.81
N ILE A 52 6.72 9.44 7.49
CA ILE A 52 5.41 8.77 7.38
C ILE A 52 5.42 7.77 6.22
N LEU A 53 5.94 8.15 5.04
CA LEU A 53 5.98 7.28 3.88
C LEU A 53 6.83 6.03 4.17
N VAL A 54 8.03 6.20 4.73
CA VAL A 54 8.90 5.07 5.06
C VAL A 54 8.30 4.22 6.19
N GLY A 55 7.79 4.85 7.26
CA GLY A 55 7.23 4.16 8.41
C GLY A 55 5.90 3.43 8.12
N SER A 56 5.03 4.02 7.31
CA SER A 56 3.70 3.46 6.99
C SER A 56 3.81 2.16 6.18
N ASN A 57 4.87 1.97 5.40
CA ASN A 57 5.06 0.74 4.64
C ASN A 57 5.42 -0.47 5.53
N ALA A 58 5.98 -0.25 6.72
CA ALA A 58 6.42 -1.34 7.60
C ALA A 58 5.26 -2.21 8.10
N ILE A 59 4.10 -1.60 8.37
CA ILE A 59 2.91 -2.31 8.85
C ILE A 59 2.37 -3.24 7.75
N ASN A 60 2.29 -2.75 6.51
CA ASN A 60 1.84 -3.56 5.38
C ASN A 60 2.76 -4.77 5.14
N ILE A 61 4.08 -4.59 5.28
CA ILE A 61 5.05 -5.69 5.09
C ILE A 61 4.86 -6.80 6.15
N ILE A 62 4.54 -6.45 7.40
CA ILE A 62 4.33 -7.45 8.46
C ILE A 62 3.07 -8.28 8.19
N GLY A 63 1.98 -7.64 7.75
CA GLY A 63 0.74 -8.33 7.36
C GLY A 63 0.97 -9.34 6.24
N ILE A 64 1.58 -8.88 5.14
CA ILE A 64 1.90 -9.72 3.98
C ILE A 64 2.79 -10.91 4.37
N ARG A 65 3.81 -10.68 5.22
CA ARG A 65 4.69 -11.77 5.67
C ARG A 65 3.94 -12.82 6.48
N ARG A 66 3.00 -12.41 7.33
CA ARG A 66 2.23 -13.36 8.15
C ARG A 66 1.26 -14.19 7.31
N GLU A 67 0.58 -13.56 6.36
CA GLU A 67 -0.29 -14.25 5.39
C GLU A 67 0.52 -15.25 4.57
N MET A 68 1.67 -14.84 4.04
CA MET A 68 2.56 -15.70 3.28
C MET A 68 3.08 -16.90 4.09
N LEU A 69 3.43 -16.70 5.37
CA LEU A 69 3.86 -17.79 6.25
C LEU A 69 2.75 -18.82 6.51
N ASN A 70 1.51 -18.36 6.70
CA ASN A 70 0.38 -19.27 6.88
C ASN A 70 0.08 -20.05 5.60
N PHE A 71 0.09 -19.37 4.45
CA PHE A 71 -0.08 -20.00 3.15
C PHE A 71 0.99 -21.05 2.86
N THR A 72 2.27 -20.75 3.10
CA THR A 72 3.36 -21.73 2.90
C THR A 72 3.15 -22.98 3.75
N ARG A 73 2.79 -22.82 5.03
CA ARG A 73 2.55 -23.96 5.93
C ARG A 73 1.39 -24.84 5.46
N GLN A 74 0.28 -24.22 5.06
CA GLN A 74 -0.89 -24.97 4.56
C GLN A 74 -0.56 -25.70 3.25
N THR A 75 0.11 -25.02 2.32
CA THR A 75 0.52 -25.59 1.04
C THR A 75 1.51 -26.73 1.22
N ASP A 76 2.50 -26.59 2.10
CA ASP A 76 3.50 -27.64 2.37
C ASP A 76 2.84 -28.90 2.94
N ALA A 77 1.90 -28.76 3.88
CA ALA A 77 1.17 -29.90 4.43
C ALA A 77 0.32 -30.62 3.36
N LYS A 78 -0.33 -29.87 2.48
CA LYS A 78 -1.14 -30.42 1.38
C LYS A 78 -0.26 -31.09 0.30
N LEU A 79 0.91 -30.52 0.01
CA LEU A 79 1.90 -31.11 -0.90
C LEU A 79 2.51 -32.39 -0.34
N GLU A 80 2.81 -32.43 0.96
CA GLU A 80 3.31 -33.63 1.63
C GLU A 80 2.28 -34.75 1.57
N LEU A 81 1.01 -34.45 1.85
CA LEU A 81 -0.10 -35.40 1.74
C LEU A 81 -0.27 -35.93 0.31
N LEU A 82 -0.25 -35.05 -0.70
CA LEU A 82 -0.28 -35.48 -2.11
C LEU A 82 0.90 -36.38 -2.45
N ARG A 83 2.10 -36.03 -2.00
CA ARG A 83 3.31 -36.81 -2.26
C ARG A 83 3.24 -38.20 -1.63
N GLU A 84 2.71 -38.30 -0.41
CA GLU A 84 2.49 -39.57 0.27
C GLU A 84 1.50 -40.44 -0.51
N VAL A 85 0.35 -39.88 -0.89
CA VAL A 85 -0.68 -40.60 -1.68
C VAL A 85 -0.10 -41.08 -3.00
N VAL A 86 0.61 -40.22 -3.73
CA VAL A 86 1.27 -40.58 -5.01
C VAL A 86 2.30 -41.69 -4.80
N GLN A 87 3.08 -41.62 -3.72
CA GLN A 87 4.10 -42.64 -3.44
C GLN A 87 3.48 -44.00 -3.11
N LYS A 88 2.40 -44.04 -2.33
CA LYS A 88 1.68 -45.27 -1.99
C LYS A 88 1.02 -45.90 -3.23
N VAL A 89 0.38 -45.08 -4.07
CA VAL A 89 -0.19 -45.53 -5.36
C VAL A 89 0.90 -46.08 -6.28
N LYS A 90 2.06 -45.40 -6.37
CA LYS A 90 3.20 -45.87 -7.17
C LYS A 90 3.76 -47.21 -6.68
N ASN A 91 3.71 -47.45 -5.37
CA ASN A 91 4.16 -48.70 -4.77
C ASN A 91 3.17 -49.86 -4.97
N GLY A 92 2.00 -49.61 -5.59
CA GLY A 92 0.96 -50.61 -5.83
C GLY A 92 0.11 -50.91 -4.59
N GLU A 93 0.16 -50.04 -3.57
CA GLU A 93 -0.69 -50.16 -2.38
C GLU A 93 -2.11 -49.68 -2.70
N ASP A 94 -3.13 -50.41 -2.22
CA ASP A 94 -4.53 -50.03 -2.42
C ASP A 94 -4.88 -48.87 -1.48
N VAL A 95 -4.80 -47.65 -2.01
CA VAL A 95 -5.12 -46.42 -1.28
C VAL A 95 -6.41 -45.83 -1.83
N ASP A 96 -7.38 -45.62 -0.95
CA ASP A 96 -8.56 -44.82 -1.24
C ASP A 96 -8.16 -43.33 -1.36
N VAL A 97 -7.82 -42.93 -2.59
CA VAL A 97 -7.37 -41.56 -2.92
C VAL A 97 -8.40 -40.52 -2.50
N LYS A 98 -9.70 -40.81 -2.66
CA LYS A 98 -10.77 -39.85 -2.33
C LYS A 98 -10.80 -39.57 -0.84
N LYS A 99 -10.74 -40.64 -0.03
CA LYS A 99 -10.70 -40.50 1.42
C LYS A 99 -9.40 -39.88 1.92
N ALA A 100 -8.26 -40.23 1.31
CA ALA A 100 -6.95 -39.70 1.68
C ALA A 100 -6.81 -38.18 1.39
N LEU A 101 -7.45 -37.70 0.30
CA LEU A 101 -7.47 -36.28 -0.04
C LEU A 101 -8.57 -35.48 0.67
N GLY A 102 -9.41 -36.15 1.47
CA GLY A 102 -10.54 -35.51 2.15
C GLY A 102 -11.73 -35.19 1.24
N THR A 103 -11.84 -35.86 0.09
CA THR A 103 -12.99 -35.69 -0.81
C THR A 103 -14.26 -36.19 -0.10
N GLY A 104 -15.27 -35.33 0.02
CA GLY A 104 -16.49 -35.56 0.79
C GLY A 104 -16.52 -34.93 2.19
N ASP A 105 -15.42 -34.31 2.63
CA ASP A 105 -15.38 -33.48 3.84
C ASP A 105 -15.42 -31.99 3.46
N LEU A 106 -16.49 -31.30 3.84
CA LEU A 106 -16.72 -29.89 3.48
C LEU A 106 -15.62 -28.96 3.99
N GLU A 107 -15.00 -29.26 5.14
CA GLU A 107 -13.93 -28.42 5.67
C GLU A 107 -12.64 -28.59 4.84
N GLN A 108 -12.26 -29.84 4.54
CA GLN A 108 -11.06 -30.11 3.76
C GLN A 108 -11.19 -29.66 2.30
N GLU A 109 -12.36 -29.83 1.68
CA GLU A 109 -12.62 -29.35 0.33
C GLU A 109 -12.51 -27.81 0.25
N LYS A 110 -13.01 -27.10 1.26
CA LYS A 110 -12.89 -25.65 1.33
C LYS A 110 -11.44 -25.19 1.49
N GLU A 111 -10.64 -25.90 2.28
CA GLU A 111 -9.20 -25.61 2.39
C GLU A 111 -8.47 -25.83 1.05
N TRP A 112 -8.81 -26.90 0.32
CA TRP A 112 -8.27 -27.16 -1.00
C TRP A 112 -8.68 -26.08 -2.01
N GLU A 113 -9.94 -25.64 -1.99
CA GLU A 113 -10.44 -24.56 -2.82
C GLU A 113 -9.69 -23.25 -2.56
N GLN A 114 -9.44 -22.91 -1.29
CA GLN A 114 -8.68 -21.73 -0.90
C GLN A 114 -7.25 -21.77 -1.44
N VAL A 115 -6.52 -22.88 -1.24
CA VAL A 115 -5.15 -23.03 -1.76
C VAL A 115 -5.12 -22.91 -3.29
N MET A 116 -6.09 -23.51 -3.98
CA MET A 116 -6.19 -23.43 -5.44
C MET A 116 -6.49 -22.01 -5.94
N GLN A 117 -7.42 -21.31 -5.29
CA GLN A 117 -7.76 -19.94 -5.62
C GLN A 117 -6.57 -18.98 -5.39
N GLU A 118 -5.83 -19.18 -4.30
CA GLU A 118 -4.64 -18.39 -3.99
C GLU A 118 -3.51 -18.65 -4.99
N LEU A 119 -3.32 -19.90 -5.42
CA LEU A 119 -2.37 -20.26 -6.49
C LEU A 119 -2.72 -19.60 -7.81
N GLU A 120 -3.98 -19.69 -8.26
CA GLU A 120 -4.45 -19.06 -9.50
C GLU A 120 -4.23 -17.54 -9.45
N SER A 121 -4.56 -16.91 -8.32
CA SER A 121 -4.34 -15.48 -8.13
C SER A 121 -2.86 -15.10 -8.20
N THR A 122 -1.98 -15.92 -7.63
CA THR A 122 -0.54 -15.68 -7.60
C THR A 122 0.07 -15.82 -9.00
N ASP A 123 -0.35 -16.83 -9.75
CA ASP A 123 0.09 -17.06 -11.13
C ASP A 123 -0.35 -15.92 -12.06
N MET A 124 -1.61 -15.46 -11.95
CA MET A 124 -2.10 -14.30 -12.68
C MET A 124 -1.27 -13.04 -12.40
N LEU A 125 -0.91 -12.80 -11.14
CA LEU A 125 -0.05 -11.68 -10.75
C LEU A 125 1.37 -11.80 -11.30
N TRP A 126 1.92 -13.02 -11.31
CA TRP A 126 3.24 -13.32 -11.85
C TRP A 126 3.29 -13.10 -13.36
N GLU A 127 2.30 -13.60 -14.10
CA GLU A 127 2.17 -13.38 -15.55
C GLU A 127 2.02 -11.89 -15.88
N GLY A 128 1.19 -11.18 -15.12
CA GLY A 128 1.02 -9.73 -15.25
C GLY A 128 2.33 -8.96 -15.03
N ARG A 129 3.12 -9.35 -14.02
CA ARG A 129 4.46 -8.78 -13.77
C ARG A 129 5.41 -9.07 -14.93
N LYS A 130 5.51 -10.32 -15.37
CA LYS A 130 6.37 -10.76 -16.48
C LYS A 130 6.07 -9.97 -17.77
N LYS A 131 4.78 -9.78 -18.10
CA LYS A 131 4.35 -9.00 -19.27
C LYS A 131 4.74 -7.51 -19.16
N ARG A 132 4.60 -6.92 -17.98
CA ARG A 132 4.98 -5.52 -17.73
C ARG A 132 6.49 -5.31 -17.83
N ASP A 133 7.27 -6.23 -17.28
CA ASP A 133 8.73 -6.13 -17.30
C ASP A 133 9.26 -6.34 -18.72
N ALA A 134 8.69 -7.28 -19.49
CA ALA A 134 8.98 -7.43 -20.91
C ALA A 134 8.67 -6.14 -21.71
N LYS A 135 7.52 -5.51 -21.46
CA LYS A 135 7.15 -4.23 -22.10
C LYS A 135 8.11 -3.09 -21.72
N ARG A 136 8.57 -3.06 -20.47
CA ARG A 136 9.55 -2.06 -20.00
C ARG A 136 10.91 -2.26 -20.65
N ALA A 137 11.37 -3.50 -20.75
CA ALA A 137 12.62 -3.86 -21.41
C ALA A 137 12.58 -3.46 -22.90
N ALA A 138 11.52 -3.85 -23.63
CA ALA A 138 11.35 -3.47 -25.03
C ALA A 138 11.33 -1.95 -25.24
N LYS A 139 10.65 -1.20 -24.36
CA LYS A 139 10.62 0.27 -24.43
C LYS A 139 11.98 0.91 -24.09
N ALA A 140 12.76 0.28 -23.22
CA ALA A 140 14.10 0.76 -22.88
C ALA A 140 15.08 0.51 -24.05
N GLU A 141 14.95 -0.62 -24.73
CA GLU A 141 15.71 -0.96 -25.93
C GLU A 141 15.37 -0.04 -27.11
N GLU A 142 14.08 0.23 -27.34
CA GLU A 142 13.63 1.19 -28.38
C GLU A 142 14.18 2.61 -28.14
N ARG A 143 14.30 3.03 -26.87
CA ARG A 143 14.88 4.33 -26.51
C ARG A 143 16.39 4.37 -26.76
N ARG A 144 17.10 3.29 -26.41
CA ARG A 144 18.54 3.16 -26.66
C ARG A 144 18.86 3.24 -28.15
N LEU A 145 18.10 2.52 -28.98
CA LEU A 145 18.28 2.56 -30.43
C LEU A 145 18.02 3.96 -31.03
N LYS A 146 17.03 4.70 -30.49
CA LYS A 146 16.76 6.09 -30.89
C LYS A 146 17.81 7.10 -30.46
N ASP A 147 18.53 6.83 -29.37
CA ASP A 147 19.62 7.69 -28.89
C ASP A 147 20.94 7.39 -29.64
N GLU A 148 21.02 6.27 -30.38
CA GLU A 148 22.19 5.82 -31.16
C GLU A 148 22.10 6.15 -32.67
N GLU A 149 20.91 6.51 -33.19
CA GLU A 149 20.67 7.05 -34.56
C GLU A 149 20.79 8.59 -34.63
#